data_AF-A0A963DJT3-F1
#
_entry.id   AF-A0A963DJT3-F1
#
_cell.length_a   1.000
_cell.length_b   1.000
_cell.length_c   1.000
_cell.angle_alpha   90.00
_cell.angle_beta   90.00
_cell.angle_gamma   90.00
#
_symmetry.space_group_name_H-M   'P 1'
#
loop_
_entity.id
_entity.type
_entity.pdbx_description
1 polymer ?
#
loop_
_entity_poly.entity_id
_entity_poly.type
_entity_poly.pdbx_seq_one_letter_code
_entity_poly.pdbx_strand_id
1 'polypeptide(L)'
;MNDTTACKPVRPRALSWVWLEFLGSMNLAITLLVVIAIASVIGTVLQQNQPYPDYVLKFGPFWFEVFRQLGLYDVYGTGWFIGILAFLILSTSVCIYRQAPILWREMTRFRTQVRLDSLRGFHHEAEWRLPNYAVDAVQETVGQMLRGRGYRWRVEDHGDHRVMAASKGRFSRLGYLCTHAAVVVIGVGGLLDGNLWLKLKEWRGDLRIETRNLAARDLPPESRLAPGAVPAFRGNVMLPEGTAANFVFLRVRDGFVLQELPFAIELKDFQVAYYDTGQPKSFASEVLIHDQEHLGDQPLAATIRVNHPLVYRGYAIYQSDFGDGGSRLDLRAWPLMASRPDPIAAQGTVGNTLKVGSQDAALTMELDEFRLFNLLPEPSAQPGDRKFRNFGPSFAFKLRDATGVAHEYFNYMAPAQLEGRWFYISGMRAQPGQPFTYLHIPADAKNSPERFLRFNARLRNKEWLRSLLERSPAPSDNPDFQRDFNQVRLNLIELFAQGGFMAVTERAKAVVPAERLNDATTLYLNILRDTLAEVFI
;
A
#
# COMPACT_ATOMS: atom_id res chain seq x y z
N MET A 1 -79.38 -11.53 -16.30
CA MET A 1 -78.93 -12.64 -17.16
C MET A 1 -77.45 -12.45 -17.40
N ASN A 2 -76.66 -13.41 -16.91
CA ASN A 2 -75.22 -13.35 -16.71
C ASN A 2 -74.40 -13.47 -18.01
N ASP A 3 -73.23 -12.83 -17.94
CA ASP A 3 -71.90 -13.27 -18.40
C ASP A 3 -71.75 -14.02 -19.72
N THR A 4 -71.20 -13.30 -20.71
CA THR A 4 -70.27 -13.88 -21.69
C THR A 4 -69.11 -12.92 -21.98
N THR A 5 -68.33 -12.57 -20.95
CA THR A 5 -66.94 -12.15 -21.19
C THR A 5 -66.14 -13.37 -21.61
N ALA A 6 -66.06 -13.61 -22.91
CA ALA A 6 -65.16 -14.58 -23.50
C ALA A 6 -63.73 -14.27 -23.05
N CYS A 7 -63.22 -15.06 -22.11
CA CYS A 7 -61.85 -14.97 -21.63
C CYS A 7 -60.94 -15.35 -22.80
N LYS A 8 -60.21 -14.37 -23.36
CA LYS A 8 -59.20 -14.63 -24.39
C LYS A 8 -58.21 -15.65 -23.83
N PRO A 9 -57.87 -16.73 -24.55
CA PRO A 9 -56.90 -17.70 -24.07
C PRO A 9 -55.56 -17.00 -23.85
N VAL A 10 -55.08 -17.02 -22.60
CA VAL A 10 -53.73 -16.58 -22.27
C VAL A 10 -52.78 -17.55 -22.96
N ARG A 11 -52.22 -17.15 -24.11
CA ARG A 11 -51.17 -17.93 -24.76
C ARG A 11 -50.04 -18.16 -23.74
N PRO A 12 -49.53 -19.39 -23.59
CA PRO A 12 -48.38 -19.63 -22.72
C PRO A 12 -47.25 -18.73 -23.22
N ARG A 13 -46.82 -17.81 -22.35
CA ARG A 13 -45.71 -16.91 -22.65
C ARG A 13 -44.48 -17.79 -22.85
N ALA A 14 -43.78 -17.61 -23.98
CA ALA A 14 -42.53 -18.31 -24.21
C ALA A 14 -41.57 -18.04 -23.03
N LEU A 15 -40.81 -19.04 -22.62
CA LEU A 15 -39.87 -18.93 -21.49
C LEU A 15 -38.95 -17.70 -21.64
N SER A 16 -38.53 -17.39 -22.87
CA SER A 16 -37.75 -16.20 -23.22
C SER A 16 -38.41 -14.87 -22.86
N TRP A 17 -39.73 -14.77 -22.98
CA TRP A 17 -40.50 -13.58 -22.59
C TRP A 17 -40.57 -13.39 -21.07
N VAL A 18 -40.67 -14.49 -20.32
CA VAL A 18 -40.65 -14.45 -18.85
C VAL A 18 -39.28 -14.01 -18.33
N TRP A 19 -38.20 -14.53 -18.92
CA TRP A 19 -36.84 -14.08 -18.61
C TRP A 19 -36.63 -12.61 -18.95
N LEU A 20 -37.10 -12.14 -20.11
CA LEU A 20 -37.00 -10.72 -20.49
C LEU A 20 -37.79 -9.80 -19.55
N GLU A 21 -38.96 -10.21 -19.08
CA GLU A 21 -39.73 -9.44 -18.09
C GLU A 21 -39.04 -9.40 -16.73
N PHE A 22 -38.49 -10.53 -16.26
CA PHE A 22 -37.76 -10.62 -14.99
C PHE A 22 -36.47 -9.80 -15.01
N LEU A 23 -35.62 -10.00 -16.03
CA LEU A 23 -34.37 -9.24 -16.19
C LEU A 23 -34.63 -7.74 -16.42
N GLY A 24 -35.76 -7.38 -17.02
CA GLY A 24 -36.18 -6.01 -17.24
C GLY A 24 -36.96 -5.38 -16.07
N SER A 25 -36.94 -5.98 -14.87
CA SER A 25 -37.69 -5.46 -13.71
C SER A 25 -36.90 -4.42 -12.93
N MET A 26 -37.55 -3.30 -12.57
CA MET A 26 -36.92 -2.19 -11.84
C MET A 26 -36.47 -2.61 -10.43
N ASN A 27 -37.29 -3.41 -9.74
CA ASN A 27 -36.99 -3.87 -8.38
C ASN A 27 -35.74 -4.74 -8.36
N LEU A 28 -35.54 -5.60 -9.36
CA LEU A 28 -34.34 -6.43 -9.46
C LEU A 28 -33.08 -5.57 -9.57
N ALA A 29 -33.08 -4.59 -10.48
CA ALA A 29 -31.94 -3.69 -10.66
C ALA A 29 -31.60 -2.90 -9.39
N ILE A 30 -32.61 -2.36 -8.68
CA ILE A 30 -32.43 -1.65 -7.43
C ILE A 30 -31.85 -2.57 -6.35
N THR A 31 -32.38 -3.79 -6.20
CA THR A 31 -31.87 -4.75 -5.23
C THR A 31 -30.41 -5.11 -5.52
N LEU A 32 -30.05 -5.37 -6.78
CA LEU A 32 -28.67 -5.65 -7.18
C LEU A 32 -27.74 -4.47 -6.89
N LEU A 33 -28.18 -3.25 -7.17
CA LEU A 33 -27.42 -2.04 -6.86
C LEU A 33 -27.15 -1.89 -5.37
N VAL A 34 -28.16 -2.12 -4.51
CA VAL A 34 -28.01 -2.08 -3.04
C VAL A 34 -27.03 -3.15 -2.56
N VAL A 35 -27.14 -4.38 -3.07
CA VAL A 35 -26.22 -5.46 -2.69
C VAL A 35 -24.78 -5.14 -3.09
N ILE A 36 -24.55 -4.63 -4.31
CA ILE A 36 -23.21 -4.18 -4.74
C ILE A 36 -22.70 -3.03 -3.86
N ALA A 37 -23.56 -2.09 -3.48
CA ALA A 37 -23.18 -0.98 -2.61
C ALA A 37 -22.70 -1.48 -1.25
N ILE A 38 -23.44 -2.40 -0.61
CA ILE A 38 -23.05 -3.01 0.67
C ILE A 38 -21.72 -3.77 0.53
N ALA A 39 -21.57 -4.58 -0.50
CA ALA A 39 -20.33 -5.30 -0.79
C ALA A 39 -19.14 -4.35 -0.98
N SER A 40 -19.35 -3.24 -1.69
CA SER A 40 -18.31 -2.24 -1.95
C SER A 40 -17.88 -1.50 -0.69
N VAL A 41 -18.80 -1.23 0.24
CA VAL A 41 -18.48 -0.65 1.55
C VAL A 41 -17.57 -1.59 2.35
N ILE A 42 -17.90 -2.89 2.38
CA ILE A 42 -17.06 -3.90 3.06
C ILE A 42 -15.65 -3.93 2.45
N GLY A 43 -15.55 -3.95 1.12
CA GLY A 43 -14.28 -3.94 0.39
C GLY A 43 -13.46 -2.65 0.57
N THR A 44 -14.10 -1.53 0.90
CA THR A 44 -13.41 -0.25 1.16
C THR A 44 -12.85 -0.19 2.58
N VAL A 45 -13.57 -0.74 3.55
CA VAL A 45 -13.15 -0.76 4.96
C VAL A 45 -12.01 -1.74 5.18
N LEU A 46 -12.08 -2.92 4.54
CA LEU A 46 -11.02 -3.91 4.61
C LEU A 46 -9.95 -3.62 3.56
N GLN A 47 -8.72 -3.31 3.97
CA GLN A 47 -7.59 -3.16 3.05
C GLN A 47 -7.47 -4.42 2.17
N GLN A 48 -7.52 -4.27 0.85
CA GLN A 48 -7.55 -5.38 -0.11
C GLN A 48 -6.12 -5.83 -0.49
N ASN A 49 -5.97 -7.10 -0.87
CA ASN A 49 -4.74 -7.69 -1.42
C ASN A 49 -3.46 -7.51 -0.55
N GLN A 50 -3.60 -7.53 0.79
CA GLN A 50 -2.46 -7.54 1.71
C GLN A 50 -1.91 -8.97 1.88
N PRO A 51 -0.65 -9.12 2.32
CA PRO A 51 -0.11 -10.41 2.74
C PRO A 51 -0.98 -11.09 3.80
N TYR A 52 -1.20 -12.41 3.67
CA TYR A 52 -2.00 -13.18 4.62
C TYR A 52 -1.55 -13.06 6.09
N PRO A 53 -0.24 -13.05 6.40
CA PRO A 53 0.23 -12.84 7.78
C PRO A 53 -0.30 -11.55 8.41
N ASP A 54 -0.45 -10.48 7.64
CA ASP A 54 -0.93 -9.19 8.14
C ASP A 54 -2.42 -9.26 8.53
N TYR A 55 -3.22 -10.02 7.77
CA TYR A 55 -4.62 -10.27 8.13
C TYR A 55 -4.74 -11.16 9.37
N VAL A 56 -3.92 -12.20 9.49
CA VAL A 56 -3.89 -13.06 10.68
C VAL A 56 -3.49 -12.26 11.91
N LEU A 57 -2.50 -11.38 11.80
CA LEU A 57 -2.06 -10.51 12.90
C LEU A 57 -3.19 -9.56 13.36
N LYS A 58 -3.96 -9.00 12.42
CA LYS A 58 -5.03 -8.02 12.73
C LYS A 58 -6.31 -8.66 13.27
N PHE A 59 -6.72 -9.81 12.72
CA PHE A 59 -8.04 -10.39 12.97
C PHE A 59 -8.01 -11.73 13.72
N GLY A 60 -6.83 -12.34 13.85
CA GLY A 60 -6.65 -13.68 14.41
C GLY A 60 -6.99 -14.80 13.42
N PRO A 61 -6.61 -16.06 13.73
CA PRO A 61 -6.75 -17.19 12.80
C PRO A 61 -8.19 -17.54 12.41
N PHE A 62 -9.16 -17.37 13.33
CA PHE A 62 -10.56 -17.72 13.08
C PHE A 62 -11.21 -16.80 12.05
N TRP A 63 -11.19 -15.48 12.29
CA TRP A 63 -11.75 -14.51 11.34
C TRP A 63 -10.99 -14.49 10.03
N PHE A 64 -9.69 -14.81 10.06
CA PHE A 64 -8.91 -15.00 8.85
C PHE A 64 -9.54 -16.04 7.91
N GLU A 65 -9.86 -17.22 8.44
CA GLU A 65 -10.44 -18.30 7.66
C GLU A 65 -11.85 -17.95 7.14
N VAL A 66 -12.67 -17.30 7.97
CA VAL A 66 -14.03 -16.85 7.57
C VAL A 66 -13.94 -15.86 6.40
N PHE A 67 -13.11 -14.84 6.51
CA PHE A 67 -12.95 -13.82 5.46
C PHE A 67 -12.33 -14.42 4.19
N ARG A 68 -11.42 -15.39 4.33
CA ARG A 68 -10.85 -16.14 3.21
C ARG A 68 -11.91 -16.93 2.45
N GLN A 69 -12.78 -17.67 3.15
CA GLN A 69 -13.85 -18.46 2.52
C GLN A 69 -14.88 -17.58 1.80
N LEU A 70 -15.19 -16.40 2.37
CA LEU A 70 -16.09 -15.42 1.76
C LEU A 70 -15.44 -14.61 0.61
N GLY A 71 -14.11 -14.68 0.45
CA GLY A 71 -13.36 -13.92 -0.54
C GLY A 71 -13.24 -12.42 -0.23
N LEU A 72 -13.28 -12.02 1.05
CA LEU A 72 -13.32 -10.61 1.44
C LEU A 72 -11.99 -9.86 1.27
N TYR A 73 -10.87 -10.58 1.13
CA TYR A 73 -9.55 -9.97 0.89
C TYR A 73 -9.36 -9.46 -0.54
N ASP A 74 -10.20 -9.93 -1.46
CA ASP A 74 -10.28 -9.51 -2.85
C ASP A 74 -11.77 -9.48 -3.28
N VAL A 75 -12.57 -8.63 -2.63
CA VAL A 75 -14.03 -8.53 -2.88
C VAL A 75 -14.29 -8.24 -4.36
N TYR A 76 -13.57 -7.26 -4.91
CA TYR A 76 -13.79 -6.77 -6.28
C TYR A 76 -13.41 -7.81 -7.34
N GLY A 77 -12.44 -8.68 -7.06
CA GLY A 77 -12.11 -9.80 -7.91
C GLY A 77 -13.00 -11.03 -7.70
N THR A 78 -13.68 -11.17 -6.55
CA THR A 78 -14.37 -12.42 -6.19
C THR A 78 -15.54 -12.75 -7.12
N GLY A 79 -15.71 -14.05 -7.44
CA GLY A 79 -16.67 -14.51 -8.44
C GLY A 79 -18.13 -14.12 -8.15
N TRP A 80 -18.53 -14.09 -6.87
CA TRP A 80 -19.88 -13.63 -6.50
C TRP A 80 -20.07 -12.14 -6.80
N PHE A 81 -19.08 -11.29 -6.54
CA PHE A 81 -19.18 -9.85 -6.80
C PHE A 81 -19.24 -9.57 -8.31
N ILE A 82 -18.36 -10.20 -9.08
CA ILE A 82 -18.37 -10.16 -10.54
C ILE A 82 -19.71 -10.65 -11.09
N GLY A 83 -20.27 -11.73 -10.53
CA GLY A 83 -21.57 -12.28 -10.92
C GLY A 83 -22.71 -11.29 -10.71
N ILE A 84 -22.77 -10.63 -9.53
CA ILE A 84 -23.80 -9.63 -9.23
C ILE A 84 -23.63 -8.40 -10.14
N LEU A 85 -22.40 -7.92 -10.37
CA LEU A 85 -22.11 -6.81 -11.27
C LEU A 85 -22.50 -7.12 -12.72
N ALA A 86 -22.12 -8.28 -13.23
CA ALA A 86 -22.49 -8.74 -14.56
C ALA A 86 -24.02 -8.86 -14.70
N PHE A 87 -24.69 -9.34 -13.67
CA PHE A 87 -26.14 -9.46 -13.66
C PHE A 87 -26.85 -8.09 -13.62
N LEU A 88 -26.32 -7.12 -12.87
CA LEU A 88 -26.80 -5.73 -12.88
C LEU A 88 -26.64 -5.10 -14.28
N ILE A 89 -25.47 -5.27 -14.91
CA ILE A 89 -25.20 -4.76 -16.26
C ILE A 89 -26.17 -5.38 -17.28
N LEU A 90 -26.39 -6.70 -17.19
CA LEU A 90 -27.32 -7.41 -18.07
C LEU A 90 -28.76 -6.92 -17.87
N SER A 91 -29.22 -6.81 -16.62
CA SER A 91 -30.57 -6.31 -16.29
C SER A 91 -30.77 -4.89 -16.81
N THR A 92 -29.81 -3.99 -16.57
CA THR A 92 -29.86 -2.59 -17.03
C THR A 92 -29.85 -2.50 -18.55
N SER A 93 -29.08 -3.36 -19.23
CA SER A 93 -29.04 -3.45 -20.69
C SER A 93 -30.39 -3.91 -21.27
N VAL A 94 -31.04 -4.89 -20.64
CA VAL A 94 -32.39 -5.34 -21.02
C VAL A 94 -33.43 -4.24 -20.81
N CYS A 95 -33.34 -3.49 -19.71
CA CYS A 95 -34.18 -2.32 -19.46
C CYS A 95 -34.04 -1.25 -20.55
N ILE A 96 -32.79 -0.92 -20.93
CA ILE A 96 -32.49 0.00 -22.03
C ILE A 96 -33.09 -0.50 -23.34
N TYR A 97 -32.85 -1.76 -23.70
CA TYR A 97 -33.33 -2.36 -24.93
C TYR A 97 -34.85 -2.30 -25.05
N ARG A 98 -35.58 -2.59 -23.97
CA ARG A 98 -37.05 -2.55 -23.96
C ARG A 98 -37.61 -1.13 -24.00
N GLN A 99 -36.99 -0.20 -23.27
CA GLN A 99 -37.52 1.15 -23.08
C GLN A 99 -37.15 2.12 -24.19
N ALA A 100 -35.99 1.94 -24.83
CA ALA A 100 -35.51 2.78 -25.93
C ALA A 100 -36.53 2.95 -27.08
N PRO A 101 -37.13 1.90 -27.66
CA PRO A 101 -38.08 2.07 -28.76
C PRO A 101 -39.38 2.76 -28.33
N ILE A 102 -39.81 2.57 -27.07
CA ILE A 102 -41.01 3.21 -26.51
C ILE A 102 -40.75 4.72 -26.41
N LEU A 103 -39.65 5.11 -25.76
CA LEU A 103 -39.26 6.51 -25.63
C LEU A 103 -39.05 7.16 -26.99
N TRP A 104 -38.45 6.45 -27.94
CA TRP A 104 -38.28 6.95 -29.32
C TRP A 104 -39.61 7.27 -30.00
N ARG A 105 -40.59 6.36 -29.89
CA ARG A 105 -41.95 6.59 -30.42
C ARG A 105 -42.62 7.78 -29.75
N GLU A 106 -42.49 7.94 -28.45
CA GLU A 106 -43.05 9.08 -27.72
C GLU A 106 -42.40 10.42 -28.09
N MET A 107 -41.09 10.44 -28.36
CA MET A 107 -40.38 11.66 -28.78
C MET A 107 -40.70 12.08 -30.23
N THR A 108 -41.16 11.15 -31.06
CA THR A 108 -41.39 11.36 -32.50
C THR A 108 -42.86 11.48 -32.87
N ARG A 109 -43.79 10.89 -32.11
CA ARG A 109 -45.23 10.90 -32.39
C ARG A 109 -45.93 12.04 -31.66
N PHE A 110 -46.73 12.81 -32.40
CA PHE A 110 -47.68 13.76 -31.84
C PHE A 110 -49.00 13.04 -31.56
N ARG A 111 -49.63 13.31 -30.41
CA ARG A 111 -50.95 12.76 -30.05
C ARG A 111 -52.05 13.58 -30.74
N THR A 112 -52.25 13.36 -32.04
CA THR A 112 -53.25 14.08 -32.86
C THR A 112 -54.56 13.30 -33.03
N GLN A 113 -54.55 12.01 -32.69
CA GLN A 113 -55.69 11.09 -32.72
C GLN A 113 -56.39 11.07 -31.34
N VAL A 114 -57.00 12.20 -30.95
CA VAL A 114 -57.68 12.35 -29.66
C VAL A 114 -59.12 12.81 -29.90
N ARG A 115 -60.09 12.13 -29.28
CA ARG A 115 -61.50 12.55 -29.34
C ARG A 115 -61.72 13.81 -28.51
N LEU A 116 -62.58 14.71 -28.99
CA LEU A 116 -62.93 15.95 -28.29
C LEU A 116 -63.40 15.73 -26.84
N ASP A 117 -64.24 14.72 -26.60
CA ASP A 117 -64.72 14.37 -25.25
C ASP A 117 -63.59 13.91 -24.32
N SER A 118 -62.52 13.32 -24.87
CA SER A 118 -61.33 12.96 -24.10
C SER A 118 -60.48 14.18 -23.74
N LEU A 119 -60.54 15.26 -24.53
CA LEU A 119 -59.84 16.50 -24.21
C LEU A 119 -60.48 17.21 -23.00
N ARG A 120 -61.82 17.13 -22.90
CA ARG A 120 -62.61 17.64 -21.78
C ARG A 120 -62.41 16.89 -20.44
N GLY A 121 -61.65 15.80 -20.47
CA GLY A 121 -61.32 14.99 -19.31
C GLY A 121 -59.94 15.30 -18.72
N PHE A 122 -59.17 16.22 -19.31
CA PHE A 122 -57.85 16.58 -18.79
C PHE A 122 -57.97 17.56 -17.62
N HIS A 123 -57.19 17.32 -16.56
CA HIS A 123 -57.17 18.17 -15.37
C HIS A 123 -56.78 19.64 -15.66
N HIS A 124 -56.00 19.88 -16.72
CA HIS A 124 -55.66 21.21 -17.19
C HIS A 124 -56.30 21.44 -18.55
N GLU A 125 -57.44 22.13 -18.52
CA GLU A 125 -58.19 22.49 -19.70
C GLU A 125 -58.68 23.93 -19.61
N ALA A 126 -58.95 24.50 -20.77
CA ALA A 126 -59.65 25.76 -20.88
C ALA A 126 -60.40 25.76 -22.21
N GLU A 127 -61.67 26.17 -22.17
CA GLU A 127 -62.56 26.22 -23.32
C GLU A 127 -63.04 27.65 -23.54
N TRP A 128 -62.97 28.13 -24.79
CA TRP A 128 -63.46 29.45 -25.18
C TRP A 128 -64.34 29.32 -26.41
N ARG A 129 -65.40 30.13 -26.47
CA ARG A 129 -66.24 30.29 -27.66
C ARG A 129 -65.83 31.58 -28.36
N LEU A 130 -65.42 31.46 -29.62
CA LEU A 130 -64.99 32.58 -30.46
C LEU A 130 -66.01 32.78 -31.60
N PRO A 131 -67.14 33.47 -31.35
CA PRO A 131 -68.09 33.78 -32.41
C PRO A 131 -67.41 34.66 -33.47
N ASN A 132 -67.72 34.43 -34.75
CA ASN A 132 -67.22 35.19 -35.90
C ASN A 132 -65.74 34.96 -36.30
N TYR A 133 -65.10 33.90 -35.81
CA TYR A 133 -63.76 33.50 -36.28
C TYR A 133 -63.83 32.25 -37.17
N ALA A 134 -63.18 32.30 -38.33
CA ALA A 134 -62.99 31.11 -39.17
C ALA A 134 -61.98 30.15 -38.52
N VAL A 135 -62.23 28.84 -38.61
CA VAL A 135 -61.38 27.80 -38.00
C VAL A 135 -59.93 27.91 -38.48
N ASP A 136 -59.72 28.19 -39.76
CA ASP A 136 -58.38 28.34 -40.35
C ASP A 136 -57.60 29.52 -39.75
N ALA A 137 -58.27 30.66 -39.53
CA ALA A 137 -57.67 31.86 -38.95
C ALA A 137 -57.26 31.65 -37.48
N VAL A 138 -58.08 30.91 -36.72
CA VAL A 138 -57.76 30.53 -35.33
C VAL A 138 -56.56 29.58 -35.30
N GLN A 139 -56.56 28.55 -36.17
CA GLN A 139 -55.45 27.60 -36.27
C GLN A 139 -54.13 28.28 -36.63
N GLU A 140 -54.15 29.21 -37.58
CA GLU A 140 -52.96 29.96 -37.98
C GLU A 140 -52.43 30.83 -36.84
N THR A 141 -53.32 31.58 -36.17
CA THR A 141 -52.96 32.45 -35.03
C THR A 141 -52.34 31.64 -33.89
N VAL A 142 -52.97 30.52 -33.51
CA VAL A 142 -52.45 29.62 -32.47
C VAL A 142 -51.14 28.99 -32.91
N GLY A 143 -51.01 28.59 -34.17
CA GLY A 143 -49.77 28.03 -34.74
C GLY A 143 -48.60 29.02 -34.71
N GLN A 144 -48.84 30.28 -35.03
CA GLN A 144 -47.84 31.35 -34.95
C GLN A 144 -47.44 31.62 -33.49
N MET A 145 -48.40 31.69 -32.57
CA MET A 145 -48.14 31.87 -31.13
C MET A 145 -47.31 30.72 -30.55
N LEU A 146 -47.67 29.48 -30.87
CA LEU A 146 -46.91 28.28 -30.47
C LEU A 146 -45.49 28.29 -31.03
N ARG A 147 -45.34 28.65 -32.31
CA ARG A 147 -44.03 28.78 -32.96
C ARG A 147 -43.18 29.87 -32.30
N GLY A 148 -43.76 31.03 -32.00
CA GLY A 148 -43.09 32.13 -31.30
C GLY A 148 -42.62 31.75 -29.89
N ARG A 149 -43.34 30.85 -29.21
CA ARG A 149 -42.94 30.28 -27.91
C ARG A 149 -41.98 29.08 -28.03
N GLY A 150 -41.60 28.70 -29.25
CA GLY A 150 -40.66 27.61 -29.54
C GLY A 150 -41.26 26.20 -29.45
N TYR A 151 -42.58 26.06 -29.57
CA TYR A 151 -43.25 24.76 -29.69
C TYR A 151 -43.23 24.29 -31.13
N ARG A 152 -43.06 22.97 -31.31
CA ARG A 152 -43.40 22.29 -32.56
C ARG A 152 -44.82 21.79 -32.46
N TRP A 153 -45.58 21.88 -33.54
CA TRP A 153 -46.98 21.47 -33.54
C TRP A 153 -47.32 20.69 -34.80
N ARG A 154 -48.38 19.88 -34.69
CA ARG A 154 -48.99 19.15 -35.80
C ARG A 154 -50.51 19.25 -35.68
N VAL A 155 -51.17 19.42 -36.81
CA VAL A 155 -52.64 19.46 -36.91
C VAL A 155 -53.11 18.21 -37.62
N GLU A 156 -54.24 17.68 -37.18
CA GLU A 156 -54.98 16.62 -37.85
C GLU A 156 -56.46 17.02 -37.91
N ASP A 157 -57.05 16.91 -39.09
CA ASP A 157 -58.45 17.23 -39.34
C ASP A 157 -59.26 15.94 -39.34
N HIS A 158 -60.24 15.84 -38.43
CA HIS A 158 -61.13 14.69 -38.29
C HIS A 158 -62.50 14.95 -38.95
N GLY A 159 -62.67 16.08 -39.64
CA GLY A 159 -63.88 16.49 -40.35
C GLY A 159 -64.86 17.27 -39.47
N ASP A 160 -65.25 16.71 -38.33
CA ASP A 160 -66.13 17.36 -37.34
C ASP A 160 -65.35 18.27 -36.36
N HIS A 161 -64.08 17.98 -36.14
CA HIS A 161 -63.17 18.78 -35.31
C HIS A 161 -61.72 18.71 -35.81
N ARG A 162 -60.91 19.71 -35.44
CA ARG A 162 -59.46 19.73 -35.71
C ARG A 162 -58.68 19.66 -34.41
N VAL A 163 -57.69 18.78 -34.36
CA VAL A 163 -56.82 18.60 -33.19
C VAL A 163 -55.44 19.12 -33.50
N MET A 164 -54.98 20.08 -32.70
CA MET A 164 -53.63 20.63 -32.76
C MET A 164 -52.82 20.16 -31.55
N ALA A 165 -51.82 19.31 -31.79
CA ALA A 165 -50.92 18.83 -30.75
C ALA A 165 -49.60 19.60 -30.80
N ALA A 166 -49.21 20.23 -29.71
CA ALA A 166 -47.96 20.98 -29.58
C ALA A 166 -47.04 20.40 -28.51
N SER A 167 -45.74 20.32 -28.79
CA SER A 167 -44.75 19.85 -27.83
C SER A 167 -43.44 20.65 -27.90
N LYS A 168 -42.79 20.79 -26.75
CA LYS A 168 -41.46 21.41 -26.59
C LYS A 168 -40.63 20.52 -25.65
N GLY A 169 -39.31 20.45 -25.88
CA GLY A 169 -38.41 19.70 -25.01
C GLY A 169 -38.42 18.17 -25.17
N ARG A 170 -38.76 17.64 -26.36
CA ARG A 170 -38.85 16.18 -26.62
C ARG A 170 -37.60 15.37 -26.19
N PHE A 171 -36.41 15.99 -26.26
CA PHE A 171 -35.15 15.33 -25.93
C PHE A 171 -34.87 15.18 -24.43
N SER A 172 -35.67 15.79 -23.55
CA SER A 172 -35.50 15.64 -22.09
C SER A 172 -35.56 14.17 -21.65
N ARG A 173 -36.31 13.34 -22.39
CA ARG A 173 -36.46 11.91 -22.13
C ARG A 173 -35.20 11.10 -22.45
N LEU A 174 -34.27 11.63 -23.26
CA LEU A 174 -32.99 10.97 -23.52
C LEU A 174 -32.12 10.87 -22.26
N GLY A 175 -32.29 11.78 -21.30
CA GLY A 175 -31.51 11.76 -20.05
C GLY A 175 -31.60 10.41 -19.33
N TYR A 176 -32.80 9.82 -19.25
CA TYR A 176 -32.99 8.49 -18.68
C TYR A 176 -32.13 7.43 -19.38
N LEU A 177 -32.15 7.41 -20.72
CA LEU A 177 -31.39 6.45 -21.52
C LEU A 177 -29.88 6.65 -21.35
N CYS A 178 -29.41 7.89 -21.38
CA CYS A 178 -28.00 8.24 -21.21
C CYS A 178 -27.47 7.82 -19.83
N THR A 179 -28.22 8.05 -18.75
CA THR A 179 -27.79 7.66 -17.40
C THR A 179 -27.65 6.14 -17.27
N HIS A 180 -28.63 5.37 -17.76
CA HIS A 180 -28.56 3.91 -17.70
C HIS A 180 -27.45 3.36 -18.60
N ALA A 181 -27.27 3.93 -19.79
CA ALA A 181 -26.18 3.58 -20.68
C ALA A 181 -24.82 3.87 -20.03
N ALA A 182 -24.66 4.98 -19.31
CA ALA A 182 -23.44 5.29 -18.58
C ALA A 182 -23.12 4.24 -17.51
N VAL A 183 -24.12 3.79 -16.74
CA VAL A 183 -23.94 2.71 -15.74
C VAL A 183 -23.48 1.41 -16.42
N VAL A 184 -24.08 1.05 -17.55
CA VAL A 184 -23.67 -0.14 -18.33
C VAL A 184 -22.24 0.01 -18.83
N VAL A 185 -21.89 1.15 -19.42
CA VAL A 185 -20.54 1.42 -19.97
C VAL A 185 -19.49 1.37 -18.85
N ILE A 186 -19.73 2.04 -17.72
CA ILE A 186 -18.83 2.03 -16.56
C ILE A 186 -18.70 0.61 -16.00
N GLY A 187 -19.81 -0.11 -15.85
CA GLY A 187 -19.81 -1.49 -15.36
C GLY A 187 -19.03 -2.45 -16.26
N VAL A 188 -19.22 -2.34 -17.58
CA VAL A 188 -18.46 -3.11 -18.57
C VAL A 188 -16.96 -2.76 -18.49
N GLY A 189 -16.63 -1.47 -18.38
CA GLY A 189 -15.25 -1.01 -18.18
C GLY A 189 -14.62 -1.63 -16.92
N GLY A 190 -15.34 -1.63 -15.80
CA GLY A 190 -14.87 -2.25 -14.56
C GLY A 190 -14.68 -3.77 -14.65
N LEU A 191 -15.55 -4.48 -15.39
CA LEU A 191 -15.39 -5.91 -15.65
C LEU A 191 -14.16 -6.21 -16.54
N LEU A 192 -13.86 -5.34 -17.49
CA LEU A 192 -12.72 -5.49 -18.40
C LEU A 192 -11.37 -5.14 -17.74
N ASP A 193 -11.33 -4.11 -16.90
CA ASP A 193 -10.14 -3.68 -16.14
C ASP A 193 -9.81 -4.63 -14.97
N GLY A 194 -10.82 -5.33 -14.45
CA GLY A 194 -10.67 -6.25 -13.32
C GLY A 194 -9.96 -7.57 -13.66
N ASN A 195 -9.73 -8.38 -12.61
CA ASN A 195 -9.06 -9.68 -12.69
C ASN A 195 -9.89 -10.78 -13.39
N LEU A 196 -10.98 -10.43 -14.09
CA LEU A 196 -11.89 -11.38 -14.75
C LEU A 196 -11.12 -12.30 -15.71
N TRP A 197 -10.23 -11.73 -16.52
CA TRP A 197 -9.46 -12.48 -17.52
C TRP A 197 -8.45 -13.43 -16.88
N LEU A 198 -7.79 -13.00 -15.80
CA LEU A 198 -6.88 -13.83 -15.01
C LEU A 198 -7.62 -15.01 -14.40
N LYS A 199 -8.81 -14.77 -13.81
CA LYS A 199 -9.63 -15.84 -13.23
C LYS A 199 -10.16 -16.81 -14.28
N LEU A 200 -10.54 -16.33 -15.46
CA LEU A 200 -10.96 -17.21 -16.55
C LEU A 200 -9.82 -18.10 -17.03
N LYS A 201 -8.57 -17.62 -17.01
CA LYS A 201 -7.38 -18.42 -17.32
C LYS A 201 -7.05 -19.41 -16.20
N GLU A 202 -7.08 -18.96 -14.95
CA GLU A 202 -6.90 -19.82 -13.76
C GLU A 202 -7.92 -20.96 -13.75
N TRP A 203 -9.20 -20.65 -14.00
CA TRP A 203 -10.28 -21.63 -14.01
C TRP A 203 -10.17 -22.64 -15.16
N ARG A 204 -9.64 -22.22 -16.32
CA ARG A 204 -9.35 -23.12 -17.46
C ARG A 204 -8.11 -23.99 -17.24
N GLY A 205 -7.31 -23.71 -16.22
CA GLY A 205 -6.02 -24.36 -15.97
C GLY A 205 -4.87 -23.81 -16.81
N ASP A 206 -5.07 -22.70 -17.52
CA ASP A 206 -4.06 -22.06 -18.37
C ASP A 206 -3.04 -21.22 -17.56
N LEU A 207 -3.33 -20.94 -16.29
CA LEU A 207 -2.54 -20.07 -15.43
C LEU A 207 -2.52 -20.61 -14.00
N ARG A 208 -1.34 -20.67 -13.40
CA ARG A 208 -1.16 -21.06 -12.00
C ARG A 208 -0.56 -19.92 -11.19
N ILE A 209 -1.15 -19.65 -10.04
CA ILE A 209 -0.61 -18.67 -9.09
C ILE A 209 0.61 -19.30 -8.40
N GLU A 210 1.75 -18.59 -8.41
CA GLU A 210 2.95 -19.01 -7.71
C GLU A 210 2.96 -18.48 -6.27
N THR A 211 3.23 -19.35 -5.30
CA THR A 211 3.29 -19.00 -3.87
C THR A 211 4.70 -19.12 -3.30
N ARG A 212 5.63 -19.74 -4.03
CA ARG A 212 7.03 -19.87 -3.63
C ARG A 212 7.79 -18.58 -3.91
N ASN A 213 8.77 -18.27 -3.07
CA ASN A 213 9.66 -17.14 -3.28
C ASN A 213 10.74 -17.50 -4.33
N LEU A 214 10.39 -17.41 -5.61
CA LEU A 214 11.27 -17.69 -6.75
C LEU A 214 11.71 -16.40 -7.44
N ALA A 215 12.94 -16.37 -7.95
CA ALA A 215 13.38 -15.26 -8.79
C ALA A 215 12.65 -15.30 -10.14
N ALA A 216 12.49 -14.14 -10.78
CA ALA A 216 11.79 -14.01 -12.06
C ALA A 216 12.27 -15.00 -13.14
N ARG A 217 13.60 -15.25 -13.16
CA ARG A 217 14.24 -16.19 -14.10
C ARG A 217 13.82 -17.65 -13.89
N ASP A 218 13.54 -18.03 -12.65
CA ASP A 218 13.28 -19.41 -12.22
C ASP A 218 11.77 -19.74 -12.22
N LEU A 219 10.92 -18.79 -12.60
CA LEU A 219 9.47 -18.99 -12.63
C LEU A 219 9.06 -19.95 -13.74
N PRO A 220 8.18 -20.93 -13.44
CA PRO A 220 7.67 -21.85 -14.45
C PRO A 220 6.80 -21.11 -15.49
N PRO A 221 6.72 -21.60 -16.73
CA PRO A 221 5.91 -20.99 -17.79
C PRO A 221 4.42 -20.84 -17.42
N GLU A 222 3.89 -21.76 -16.61
CA GLU A 222 2.50 -21.77 -16.13
C GLU A 222 2.15 -20.56 -15.25
N SER A 223 3.15 -19.89 -14.68
CA SER A 223 2.99 -18.69 -13.84
C SER A 223 3.41 -17.41 -14.58
N ARG A 224 3.57 -17.48 -15.91
CA ARG A 224 3.93 -16.35 -16.78
C ARG A 224 2.81 -16.04 -17.77
N LEU A 225 2.60 -14.74 -17.99
CA LEU A 225 1.68 -14.23 -18.98
C LEU A 225 2.47 -13.50 -20.05
N ALA A 226 2.32 -13.95 -21.29
CA ALA A 226 2.88 -13.27 -22.45
C ALA A 226 2.26 -11.87 -22.64
N PRO A 227 2.91 -10.94 -23.35
CA PRO A 227 2.34 -9.65 -23.71
C PRO A 227 0.99 -9.82 -24.43
N GLY A 228 -0.04 -9.10 -23.96
CA GLY A 228 -1.39 -9.17 -24.54
C GLY A 228 -2.20 -10.42 -24.18
N ALA A 229 -1.67 -11.33 -23.34
CA ALA A 229 -2.41 -12.51 -22.89
C ALA A 229 -3.68 -12.16 -22.10
N VAL A 230 -3.68 -11.01 -21.43
CA VAL A 230 -4.86 -10.38 -20.80
C VAL A 230 -4.99 -8.94 -21.30
N PRO A 231 -6.22 -8.42 -21.48
CA PRO A 231 -6.44 -7.10 -22.05
C PRO A 231 -6.16 -5.95 -21.07
N ALA A 232 -6.19 -6.22 -19.76
CA ALA A 232 -5.88 -5.26 -18.71
C ALA A 232 -5.25 -6.00 -17.52
N PHE A 233 -4.34 -5.31 -16.84
CA PHE A 233 -3.72 -5.77 -15.60
C PHE A 233 -3.15 -4.60 -14.81
N ARG A 234 -2.89 -4.85 -13.53
CA ARG A 234 -2.12 -3.95 -12.66
C ARG A 234 -1.05 -4.76 -11.97
N GLY A 235 0.19 -4.35 -12.15
CA GLY A 235 1.35 -5.01 -11.58
C GLY A 235 2.41 -4.01 -11.17
N ASN A 236 3.38 -4.48 -10.40
CA ASN A 236 4.48 -3.68 -9.91
C ASN A 236 5.81 -4.41 -10.16
N VAL A 237 6.87 -3.64 -10.35
CA VAL A 237 8.24 -4.13 -10.42
C VAL A 237 9.12 -3.16 -9.66
N MET A 238 10.11 -3.68 -8.95
CA MET A 238 11.14 -2.88 -8.29
C MET A 238 12.36 -2.85 -9.20
N LEU A 239 12.76 -1.66 -9.63
CA LEU A 239 13.89 -1.43 -10.53
C LEU A 239 14.97 -0.65 -9.77
N PRO A 240 16.12 -1.27 -9.47
CA PRO A 240 17.31 -0.52 -9.10
C PRO A 240 17.81 0.38 -10.23
N GLU A 241 18.43 1.50 -9.89
CA GLU A 241 19.06 2.40 -10.86
C GLU A 241 20.10 1.66 -11.73
N GLY A 242 20.10 1.94 -13.02
CA GLY A 242 20.94 1.27 -14.02
C GLY A 242 20.47 -0.12 -14.43
N THR A 243 19.29 -0.56 -13.98
CA THR A 243 18.73 -1.86 -14.37
C THR A 243 17.44 -1.70 -15.17
N ALA A 244 17.14 -2.71 -16.00
CA ALA A 244 15.94 -2.77 -16.83
C ALA A 244 15.13 -4.04 -16.56
N ALA A 245 13.81 -3.93 -16.68
CA ALA A 245 12.91 -5.08 -16.68
C ALA A 245 11.88 -4.98 -17.80
N ASN A 246 11.54 -6.12 -18.37
CA ASN A 246 10.47 -6.29 -19.36
C ASN A 246 9.30 -7.08 -18.76
N PHE A 247 9.11 -7.03 -17.45
CA PHE A 247 8.02 -7.74 -16.77
C PHE A 247 7.57 -7.00 -15.52
N VAL A 248 6.38 -7.34 -15.06
CA VAL A 248 5.83 -6.91 -13.77
C VAL A 248 5.22 -8.08 -13.02
N PHE A 249 5.15 -7.96 -11.69
CA PHE A 249 4.47 -8.92 -10.84
C PHE A 249 3.04 -8.48 -10.56
N LEU A 250 2.09 -9.38 -10.79
CA LEU A 250 0.68 -9.23 -10.44
C LEU A 250 0.47 -9.99 -9.14
N ARG A 251 0.20 -9.28 -8.03
CA ARG A 251 -0.16 -9.93 -6.77
C ARG A 251 -1.58 -10.47 -6.85
N VAL A 252 -1.76 -11.75 -6.54
CA VAL A 252 -3.05 -12.42 -6.55
C VAL A 252 -3.14 -13.30 -5.31
N ARG A 253 -4.04 -12.95 -4.38
CA ARG A 253 -4.24 -13.68 -3.11
C ARG A 253 -2.94 -13.75 -2.29
N ASP A 254 -2.45 -14.96 -2.00
CA ASP A 254 -1.20 -15.26 -1.29
C ASP A 254 0.00 -15.48 -2.21
N GLY A 255 -0.17 -15.31 -3.51
CA GLY A 255 0.88 -15.53 -4.49
C GLY A 255 0.97 -14.41 -5.52
N PHE A 256 1.64 -14.73 -6.62
CA PHE A 256 1.85 -13.80 -7.71
C PHE A 256 1.91 -14.51 -9.07
N VAL A 257 1.76 -13.72 -10.12
CA VAL A 257 1.95 -14.09 -11.51
C VAL A 257 2.88 -13.07 -12.16
N LEU A 258 3.75 -13.50 -13.07
CA LEU A 258 4.61 -12.61 -13.84
C LEU A 258 3.93 -12.26 -15.17
N GLN A 259 3.78 -10.97 -15.45
CA GLN A 259 3.31 -10.47 -16.75
C GLN A 259 4.47 -9.87 -17.51
N GLU A 260 4.79 -10.46 -18.66
CA GLU A 260 5.79 -9.94 -19.58
C GLU A 260 5.23 -8.73 -20.35
N LEU A 261 6.12 -7.79 -20.64
CA LEU A 261 5.84 -6.57 -21.36
C LEU A 261 6.47 -6.64 -22.76
N PRO A 262 5.86 -5.99 -23.78
CA PRO A 262 6.41 -5.98 -25.13
C PRO A 262 7.59 -4.99 -25.29
N PHE A 263 8.04 -4.37 -24.21
CA PHE A 263 9.17 -3.45 -24.13
C PHE A 263 9.85 -3.61 -22.76
N ALA A 264 11.10 -3.15 -22.64
CA ALA A 264 11.79 -3.04 -21.36
C ALA A 264 11.77 -1.60 -20.83
N ILE A 265 11.63 -1.46 -19.52
CA ILE A 265 11.73 -0.18 -18.81
C ILE A 265 13.04 -0.22 -18.02
N GLU A 266 13.92 0.73 -18.28
CA GLU A 266 15.14 0.97 -17.51
C GLU A 266 14.96 2.18 -16.60
N LEU A 267 15.37 2.05 -15.33
CA LEU A 267 15.50 3.20 -14.44
C LEU A 267 16.91 3.77 -14.57
N LYS A 268 17.04 4.96 -15.17
CA LYS A 268 18.34 5.62 -15.34
C LYS A 268 18.78 6.33 -14.06
N ASP A 269 17.86 7.07 -13.45
CA ASP A 269 18.15 7.91 -12.28
C ASP A 269 16.85 8.17 -11.48
N PHE A 270 16.94 8.17 -10.15
CA PHE A 270 15.85 8.54 -9.26
C PHE A 270 16.23 9.74 -8.39
N GLN A 271 15.49 10.84 -8.58
CA GLN A 271 15.77 12.11 -7.94
C GLN A 271 14.72 12.44 -6.89
N VAL A 272 15.18 12.82 -5.70
CA VAL A 272 14.35 13.38 -4.63
C VAL A 272 14.77 14.82 -4.37
N ALA A 273 13.88 15.78 -4.62
CA ALA A 273 14.08 17.16 -4.21
C ALA A 273 13.51 17.35 -2.80
N TYR A 274 14.19 18.12 -1.96
CA TYR A 274 13.73 18.48 -0.61
C TYR A 274 13.49 19.98 -0.50
N TYR A 275 12.58 20.40 0.37
CA TYR A 275 12.48 21.78 0.84
C TYR A 275 13.63 22.10 1.80
N ASP A 276 13.88 23.39 2.06
CA ASP A 276 14.87 23.83 3.06
C ASP A 276 14.54 23.31 4.48
N THR A 277 13.27 23.01 4.73
CA THR A 277 12.78 22.37 5.96
C THR A 277 13.16 20.90 6.08
N GLY A 278 13.74 20.30 5.03
CA GLY A 278 14.07 18.88 4.93
C GLY A 278 12.92 18.00 4.44
N GLN A 279 11.70 18.52 4.24
CA GLN A 279 10.59 17.69 3.75
C GLN A 279 10.77 17.35 2.25
N PRO A 280 10.44 16.13 1.78
CA PRO A 280 10.46 15.80 0.36
C PRO A 280 9.49 16.71 -0.41
N LYS A 281 10.00 17.36 -1.45
CA LYS A 281 9.28 18.26 -2.36
C LYS A 281 8.76 17.55 -3.60
N SER A 282 9.59 16.70 -4.21
CA SER A 282 9.21 15.96 -5.40
C SER A 282 10.04 14.70 -5.56
N PHE A 283 9.42 13.67 -6.13
CA PHE A 283 10.08 12.45 -6.57
C PHE A 283 9.96 12.37 -8.09
N ALA A 284 11.07 12.08 -8.77
CA ALA A 284 11.13 11.95 -10.21
C ALA A 284 12.00 10.75 -10.59
N SER A 285 11.49 9.93 -11.50
CA SER A 285 12.24 8.81 -12.10
C SER A 285 12.54 9.14 -13.56
N GLU A 286 13.81 9.24 -13.92
CA GLU A 286 14.24 9.25 -15.31
C GLU A 286 14.29 7.81 -15.82
N VAL A 287 13.48 7.53 -16.83
CA VAL A 287 13.34 6.18 -17.40
C VAL A 287 13.66 6.17 -18.88
N LEU A 288 14.16 5.03 -19.35
CA LEU A 288 14.35 4.73 -20.76
C LEU A 288 13.44 3.56 -21.14
N ILE A 289 12.65 3.74 -22.20
CA ILE A 289 11.85 2.65 -22.79
C ILE A 289 12.61 2.07 -23.98
N HIS A 290 12.89 0.78 -23.90
CA HIS A 290 13.52 0.00 -24.95
C HIS A 290 12.46 -0.87 -25.64
N ASP A 291 12.14 -0.55 -26.90
CA ASP A 291 11.21 -1.30 -27.73
C ASP A 291 11.83 -1.49 -29.12
N GLN A 292 12.49 -2.62 -29.34
CA GLN A 292 13.24 -2.88 -30.59
C GLN A 292 12.34 -2.82 -31.83
N GLU A 293 11.06 -3.20 -31.71
CA GLU A 293 10.12 -3.23 -32.82
C GLU A 293 9.71 -1.82 -33.27
N HIS A 294 9.56 -0.88 -32.34
CA HIS A 294 8.98 0.44 -32.63
C HIS A 294 9.98 1.59 -32.55
N LEU A 295 11.03 1.45 -31.74
CA LEU A 295 12.04 2.47 -31.48
C LEU A 295 13.42 2.10 -32.05
N GLY A 296 13.62 0.85 -32.46
CA GLY A 296 14.91 0.33 -32.88
C GLY A 296 15.94 0.46 -31.76
N ASP A 297 17.14 0.94 -32.09
CA ASP A 297 18.24 1.10 -31.13
C ASP A 297 18.18 2.39 -30.30
N GLN A 298 17.20 3.27 -30.53
CA GLN A 298 17.07 4.55 -29.83
C GLN A 298 15.99 4.49 -28.74
N PRO A 299 16.35 4.37 -27.45
CA PRO A 299 15.36 4.31 -26.40
C PRO A 299 14.62 5.65 -26.24
N LEU A 300 13.34 5.57 -25.85
CA LEU A 300 12.54 6.74 -25.51
C LEU A 300 12.86 7.16 -24.07
N ALA A 301 13.48 8.32 -23.91
CA ALA A 301 13.70 8.94 -22.61
C ALA A 301 12.44 9.67 -22.13
N ALA A 302 12.07 9.44 -20.87
CA ALA A 302 10.93 10.10 -20.23
C ALA A 302 11.19 10.31 -18.73
N THR A 303 10.44 11.24 -18.14
CA THR A 303 10.45 11.46 -16.69
C THR A 303 9.08 11.16 -16.12
N ILE A 304 9.02 10.24 -15.16
CA ILE A 304 7.81 9.92 -14.40
C ILE A 304 7.85 10.72 -13.11
N ARG A 305 6.72 11.34 -12.74
CA ARG A 305 6.57 12.05 -11.46
C ARG A 305 5.26 11.64 -10.77
N VAL A 306 5.13 11.96 -9.49
CA VAL A 306 3.88 11.78 -8.75
C VAL A 306 2.72 12.46 -9.51
N ASN A 307 1.65 11.72 -9.77
CA ASN A 307 0.48 12.13 -10.57
C ASN A 307 0.74 12.47 -12.05
N HIS A 308 1.96 12.26 -12.55
CA HIS A 308 2.32 12.44 -13.96
C HIS A 308 2.93 11.14 -14.52
N PRO A 309 2.09 10.16 -14.88
CA PRO A 309 2.55 8.89 -15.42
C PRO A 309 3.08 9.01 -16.84
N LEU A 310 3.96 8.08 -17.22
CA LEU A 310 4.31 7.85 -18.61
C LEU A 310 3.28 6.92 -19.24
N VAL A 311 2.72 7.30 -20.38
CA VAL A 311 1.83 6.43 -21.17
C VAL A 311 2.55 6.00 -22.44
N TYR A 312 2.78 4.71 -22.60
CA TYR A 312 3.44 4.13 -23.76
C TYR A 312 2.69 2.87 -24.21
N ARG A 313 2.31 2.78 -25.49
CA ARG A 313 1.57 1.63 -26.08
C ARG A 313 0.33 1.16 -25.28
N GLY A 314 -0.37 2.09 -24.63
CA GLY A 314 -1.54 1.80 -23.78
C GLY A 314 -1.21 1.40 -22.34
N TYR A 315 0.06 1.27 -21.99
CA TYR A 315 0.53 1.03 -20.63
C TYR A 315 0.76 2.37 -19.92
N ALA A 316 0.08 2.57 -18.80
CA ALA A 316 0.31 3.72 -17.93
C ALA A 316 1.27 3.30 -16.80
N ILE A 317 2.45 3.90 -16.78
CA ILE A 317 3.55 3.58 -15.87
C ILE A 317 3.62 4.68 -14.80
N TYR A 318 3.44 4.25 -13.55
CA TYR A 318 3.42 5.13 -12.39
C TYR A 318 4.62 4.85 -11.50
N GLN A 319 5.17 5.90 -10.90
CA GLN A 319 6.03 5.75 -9.75
C GLN A 319 5.13 5.49 -8.52
N SER A 320 5.12 4.26 -8.02
CA SER A 320 4.27 3.86 -6.90
C SER A 320 4.98 3.92 -5.54
N ASP A 321 6.27 3.61 -5.52
CA ASP A 321 7.08 3.52 -4.30
C ASP A 321 8.56 3.74 -4.62
N PHE A 322 9.39 3.92 -3.60
CA PHE A 322 10.84 3.95 -3.71
C PHE A 322 11.48 3.21 -2.55
N GLY A 323 12.67 2.66 -2.78
CA GLY A 323 13.44 1.98 -1.76
C GLY A 323 14.93 2.12 -2.07
N ASP A 324 15.76 1.54 -1.22
CA ASP A 324 17.21 1.64 -1.35
C ASP A 324 17.77 0.99 -2.64
N GLY A 325 17.05 0.01 -3.22
CA GLY A 325 17.44 -0.59 -4.50
C GLY A 325 18.65 -1.52 -4.42
N GLY A 326 19.18 -1.80 -3.23
CA GLY A 326 20.29 -2.73 -3.02
C GLY A 326 21.65 -2.05 -2.90
N SER A 327 21.75 -1.03 -2.05
CA SER A 327 23.00 -0.40 -1.67
C SER A 327 23.99 -1.43 -1.14
N ARG A 328 25.24 -1.31 -1.60
CA ARG A 328 26.37 -2.10 -1.12
C ARG A 328 26.96 -1.43 0.12
N LEU A 329 26.97 -2.15 1.23
CA LEU A 329 27.46 -1.67 2.52
C LEU A 329 28.76 -2.39 2.88
N ASP A 330 29.77 -1.61 3.26
CA ASP A 330 30.99 -2.10 3.92
C ASP A 330 30.90 -1.73 5.40
N LEU A 331 30.75 -2.75 6.24
CA LEU A 331 30.42 -2.63 7.65
C LEU A 331 31.53 -3.16 8.54
N ARG A 332 31.73 -2.51 9.68
CA ARG A 332 32.58 -2.98 10.78
C ARG A 332 31.70 -3.44 11.93
N ALA A 333 31.50 -4.74 12.06
CA ALA A 333 30.67 -5.32 13.11
C ALA A 333 31.47 -5.46 14.41
N TRP A 334 30.99 -4.82 15.48
CA TRP A 334 31.59 -4.84 16.81
C TRP A 334 30.75 -5.69 17.77
N PRO A 335 31.21 -6.88 18.18
CA PRO A 335 30.46 -7.72 19.10
C PRO A 335 30.48 -7.15 20.52
N LEU A 336 29.37 -6.56 20.96
CA LEU A 336 29.26 -5.92 22.27
C LEU A 336 29.44 -6.88 23.46
N MET A 337 29.16 -8.17 23.26
CA MET A 337 29.22 -9.20 24.30
C MET A 337 30.47 -10.09 24.21
N ALA A 338 31.37 -9.85 23.24
CA ALA A 338 32.60 -10.63 23.11
C ALA A 338 33.80 -9.89 23.73
N SER A 339 34.86 -10.63 24.04
CA SER A 339 36.15 -10.11 24.53
C SER A 339 37.09 -9.63 23.42
N ARG A 340 36.61 -9.59 22.17
CA ARG A 340 37.41 -9.24 20.97
C ARG A 340 37.47 -7.71 20.78
N PRO A 341 38.68 -7.10 20.74
CA PRO A 341 38.86 -5.66 20.60
C PRO A 341 38.85 -5.15 19.15
N ASP A 342 38.81 -6.05 18.16
CA ASP A 342 38.83 -5.68 16.74
C ASP A 342 37.49 -6.00 16.07
N PRO A 343 37.05 -5.18 15.11
CA PRO A 343 35.80 -5.42 14.39
C PRO A 343 35.94 -6.58 13.42
N ILE A 344 34.78 -7.12 13.04
CA ILE A 344 34.65 -8.08 11.94
C ILE A 344 34.20 -7.29 10.70
N ALA A 345 34.96 -7.37 9.61
CA ALA A 345 34.54 -6.81 8.35
C ALA A 345 33.35 -7.61 7.80
N ALA A 346 32.30 -6.90 7.39
CA ALA A 346 31.10 -7.47 6.82
C ALA A 346 30.69 -6.67 5.60
N GLN A 347 30.68 -7.32 4.44
CA GLN A 347 30.21 -6.72 3.20
C GLN A 347 28.87 -7.33 2.84
N GLY A 348 27.90 -6.48 2.54
CA GLY A 348 26.54 -6.92 2.24
C GLY A 348 25.83 -5.99 1.29
N THR A 349 24.69 -6.44 0.81
CA THR A 349 23.79 -5.66 -0.03
C THR A 349 22.46 -5.59 0.69
N VAL A 350 21.86 -4.41 0.76
CA VAL A 350 20.51 -4.26 1.32
C VAL A 350 19.54 -5.16 0.57
N GLY A 351 18.67 -5.84 1.31
CA GLY A 351 17.79 -6.92 0.83
C GLY A 351 18.40 -8.32 0.88
N ASN A 352 19.71 -8.45 1.09
CA ASN A 352 20.39 -9.75 1.20
C ASN A 352 20.69 -10.14 2.65
N THR A 353 20.93 -11.43 2.85
CA THR A 353 21.36 -11.98 4.14
C THR A 353 22.85 -12.33 4.10
N LEU A 354 23.53 -12.12 5.23
CA LEU A 354 24.91 -12.54 5.42
C LEU A 354 25.07 -13.26 6.77
N LYS A 355 25.94 -14.25 6.80
CA LYS A 355 26.28 -14.96 8.03
C LYS A 355 27.37 -14.19 8.77
N VAL A 356 27.14 -13.90 10.05
CA VAL A 356 28.05 -13.15 10.92
C VAL A 356 28.24 -13.92 12.22
N GLY A 357 29.47 -14.05 12.70
CA GLY A 357 29.78 -14.75 13.97
C GLY A 357 30.87 -15.82 13.84
N SER A 358 31.06 -16.58 14.91
CA SER A 358 31.99 -17.74 14.94
C SER A 358 31.30 -19.00 14.38
N GLN A 359 32.08 -20.01 13.97
CA GLN A 359 31.56 -21.26 13.40
C GLN A 359 30.53 -21.97 14.31
N ASP A 360 30.64 -21.82 15.63
CA ASP A 360 29.75 -22.46 16.62
C ASP A 360 28.51 -21.64 16.99
N ALA A 361 28.42 -20.38 16.56
CA ALA A 361 27.31 -19.46 16.88
C ALA A 361 27.04 -18.51 15.71
N ALA A 362 26.79 -19.09 14.52
CA ALA A 362 26.53 -18.32 13.32
C ALA A 362 25.18 -17.59 13.43
N LEU A 363 25.22 -16.26 13.45
CA LEU A 363 24.05 -15.41 13.35
C LEU A 363 23.79 -15.10 11.87
N THR A 364 22.53 -14.96 11.50
CA THR A 364 22.17 -14.50 10.16
C THR A 364 21.75 -13.04 10.26
N MET A 365 22.49 -12.16 9.60
CA MET A 365 22.18 -10.74 9.52
C MET A 365 21.47 -10.45 8.20
N GLU A 366 20.25 -9.97 8.27
CA GLU A 366 19.40 -9.57 7.15
C GLU A 366 19.49 -8.04 7.05
N LEU A 367 20.08 -7.51 5.98
CA LEU A 367 20.18 -6.05 5.78
C LEU A 367 18.84 -5.55 5.22
N ASP A 368 18.10 -4.79 6.01
CA ASP A 368 16.73 -4.42 5.65
C ASP A 368 16.67 -3.12 4.84
N GLU A 369 17.37 -2.09 5.29
CA GLU A 369 17.22 -0.74 4.76
C GLU A 369 18.50 0.07 4.94
N PHE A 370 18.80 0.92 3.97
CA PHE A 370 19.74 2.02 4.10
C PHE A 370 19.02 3.34 3.82
N ARG A 371 19.32 4.36 4.61
CA ARG A 371 18.83 5.73 4.40
C ARG A 371 20.00 6.67 4.40
N LEU A 372 20.18 7.39 3.29
CA LEU A 372 21.22 8.41 3.21
C LEU A 372 20.93 9.62 4.12
N PHE A 373 19.65 9.95 4.28
CA PHE A 373 19.19 11.10 5.04
C PHE A 373 18.14 10.69 6.08
N ASN A 374 18.38 11.06 7.34
CA ASN A 374 17.45 10.78 8.45
C ASN A 374 16.95 12.10 9.02
N LEU A 375 15.79 12.54 8.52
CA LEU A 375 15.19 13.82 8.87
C LEU A 375 14.23 13.63 10.03
N LEU A 376 14.62 14.06 11.21
CA LEU A 376 13.80 14.00 12.41
C LEU A 376 13.41 15.41 12.85
N PRO A 377 12.21 15.59 13.46
CA PRO A 377 11.84 16.86 14.08
C PRO A 377 12.94 17.31 15.04
N GLU A 378 13.31 18.58 14.95
CA GLU A 378 14.37 19.11 15.81
C GLU A 378 13.92 19.08 17.29
N PRO A 379 14.72 18.53 18.22
CA PRO A 379 14.29 18.36 19.61
C PRO A 379 13.92 19.67 20.32
N SER A 380 14.43 20.81 19.85
CA SER A 380 14.11 22.15 20.35
C SER A 380 12.96 22.84 19.62
N ALA A 381 12.35 22.19 18.62
CA ALA A 381 11.22 22.72 17.87
C ALA A 381 9.94 22.73 18.71
N GLN A 382 9.17 23.82 18.67
CA GLN A 382 7.88 23.89 19.36
C GLN A 382 6.82 23.08 18.60
N PRO A 383 5.74 22.60 19.25
CA PRO A 383 4.63 21.94 18.56
C PRO A 383 4.05 22.85 17.45
N GLY A 384 4.27 22.48 16.19
CA GLY A 384 3.88 23.25 15.01
C GLY A 384 5.06 23.74 14.14
N ASP A 385 6.27 23.79 14.70
CA ASP A 385 7.48 24.09 13.95
C ASP A 385 7.82 22.94 13.00
N ARG A 386 7.91 23.24 11.70
CA ARG A 386 8.32 22.28 10.66
C ARG A 386 9.84 22.31 10.45
N LYS A 387 10.61 22.25 11.54
CA LYS A 387 12.08 22.17 11.46
C LYS A 387 12.52 20.73 11.65
N PHE A 388 13.16 20.18 10.62
CA PHE A 388 13.76 18.86 10.66
C PHE A 388 15.28 19.01 10.65
N ARG A 389 15.95 18.17 11.44
CA ARG A 389 17.39 18.01 11.42
C ARG A 389 17.74 16.69 10.75
N ASN A 390 18.69 16.72 9.83
CA ASN A 390 19.27 15.52 9.26
C ASN A 390 20.31 14.93 10.22
N PHE A 391 20.10 13.69 10.66
CA PHE A 391 21.00 12.92 11.52
C PHE A 391 22.05 12.11 10.72
N GLY A 392 22.16 12.34 9.42
CA GLY A 392 23.09 11.66 8.53
C GLY A 392 22.59 10.28 8.10
N PRO A 393 23.46 9.45 7.52
CA PRO A 393 23.08 8.14 7.01
C PRO A 393 22.78 7.15 8.15
N SER A 394 21.88 6.22 7.88
CA SER A 394 21.54 5.11 8.79
C SER A 394 21.32 3.82 8.02
N PHE A 395 21.39 2.70 8.73
CA PHE A 395 21.02 1.39 8.19
C PHE A 395 20.30 0.56 9.25
N ALA A 396 19.37 -0.27 8.80
CA ALA A 396 18.61 -1.20 9.61
C ALA A 396 18.95 -2.63 9.22
N PHE A 397 19.00 -3.52 10.21
CA PHE A 397 19.19 -4.94 9.97
C PHE A 397 18.49 -5.79 11.03
N LYS A 398 18.14 -7.03 10.64
CA LYS A 398 17.68 -8.05 11.57
C LYS A 398 18.79 -9.03 11.84
N LEU A 399 19.01 -9.34 13.10
CA LEU A 399 19.95 -10.37 13.51
C LEU A 399 19.17 -11.57 14.03
N ARG A 400 19.26 -12.67 13.30
CA ARG A 400 18.57 -13.92 13.60
C ARG A 400 19.53 -14.92 14.22
N ASP A 401 19.13 -15.49 15.34
CA ASP A 401 19.87 -16.58 15.98
C ASP A 401 19.57 -17.95 15.35
N ALA A 402 20.24 -18.99 15.83
CA ALA A 402 20.04 -20.37 15.35
C ALA A 402 18.64 -20.93 15.66
N THR A 403 17.90 -20.33 16.61
CA THR A 403 16.53 -20.71 16.95
C THR A 403 15.48 -20.04 16.07
N GLY A 404 15.91 -19.08 15.23
CA GLY A 404 15.06 -18.33 14.32
C GLY A 404 14.50 -17.04 14.91
N VAL A 405 14.82 -16.69 16.16
CA VAL A 405 14.40 -15.43 16.78
C VAL A 405 15.23 -14.30 16.19
N ALA A 406 14.54 -13.24 15.72
CA ALA A 406 15.15 -12.09 15.10
C ALA A 406 15.03 -10.85 15.99
N HIS A 407 16.15 -10.18 16.24
CA HIS A 407 16.20 -8.86 16.85
C HIS A 407 16.46 -7.81 15.78
N GLU A 408 15.76 -6.68 15.87
CA GLU A 408 15.89 -5.62 14.87
C GLU A 408 16.78 -4.51 15.40
N TYR A 409 17.71 -4.07 14.56
CA TYR A 409 18.69 -3.04 14.87
C TYR A 409 18.56 -1.88 13.89
N PHE A 410 18.80 -0.68 14.40
CA PHE A 410 18.78 0.56 13.62
C PHE A 410 19.98 1.43 14.03
N ASN A 411 20.87 1.74 13.10
CA ASN A 411 22.16 2.34 13.42
C ASN A 411 22.37 3.63 12.63
N TYR A 412 22.72 4.70 13.33
CA TYR A 412 23.21 5.92 12.70
C TYR A 412 24.70 5.80 12.41
N MET A 413 25.10 6.21 11.21
CA MET A 413 26.49 6.19 10.76
C MET A 413 27.22 7.51 11.04
N ALA A 414 26.50 8.55 11.44
CA ALA A 414 27.05 9.81 11.92
C ALA A 414 26.72 10.01 13.41
N PRO A 415 27.63 10.61 14.18
CA PRO A 415 27.35 10.90 15.58
C PRO A 415 26.40 12.09 15.70
N ALA A 416 25.56 12.05 16.73
CA ALA A 416 24.64 13.11 17.09
C ALA A 416 25.06 13.74 18.43
N GLN A 417 24.77 15.03 18.58
CA GLN A 417 25.06 15.75 19.83
C GLN A 417 23.89 15.59 20.79
N LEU A 418 24.16 15.06 21.99
CA LEU A 418 23.22 14.94 23.10
C LEU A 418 23.88 15.58 24.33
N GLU A 419 23.20 16.53 24.95
CA GLU A 419 23.69 17.23 26.17
C GLU A 419 25.13 17.78 26.02
N GLY A 420 25.45 18.32 24.83
CA GLY A 420 26.75 18.89 24.51
C GLY A 420 27.84 17.88 24.12
N ARG A 421 27.59 16.57 24.20
CA ARG A 421 28.55 15.50 23.86
C ARG A 421 28.12 14.75 22.61
N TRP A 422 29.09 14.19 21.89
CA TRP A 422 28.84 13.47 20.64
C TRP A 422 28.71 11.97 20.87
N PHE A 423 27.66 11.37 20.32
CA PHE A 423 27.37 9.95 20.44
C PHE A 423 26.99 9.32 19.10
N TYR A 424 27.54 8.14 18.84
CA TYR A 424 26.98 7.21 17.88
C TYR A 424 25.76 6.52 18.51
N ILE A 425 24.69 6.39 17.75
CA ILE A 425 23.41 5.89 18.25
C ILE A 425 23.08 4.57 17.54
N SER A 426 22.87 3.53 18.35
CA SER A 426 22.45 2.19 17.91
C SER A 426 21.17 1.80 18.64
N GLY A 427 20.05 1.70 17.94
CA GLY A 427 18.77 1.21 18.44
C GLY A 427 18.63 -0.30 18.30
N MET A 428 17.97 -0.94 19.27
CA MET A 428 17.56 -2.34 19.22
C MET A 428 16.11 -2.50 19.70
N ARG A 429 15.35 -3.38 19.05
CA ARG A 429 14.06 -3.87 19.56
C ARG A 429 13.94 -5.38 19.41
N ALA A 430 13.28 -6.00 20.38
CA ALA A 430 13.14 -7.45 20.41
C ALA A 430 12.00 -7.97 19.54
N GLN A 431 10.95 -7.17 19.36
CA GLN A 431 9.75 -7.55 18.60
C GLN A 431 9.29 -6.39 17.69
N PRO A 432 8.71 -6.70 16.52
CA PRO A 432 8.05 -5.70 15.69
C PRO A 432 6.98 -4.95 16.49
N GLY A 433 6.96 -3.61 16.35
CA GLY A 433 5.98 -2.74 17.02
C GLY A 433 6.38 -2.27 18.42
N GLN A 434 7.42 -2.83 19.04
CA GLN A 434 7.99 -2.27 20.26
C GLN A 434 8.85 -1.02 19.95
N PRO A 435 8.93 -0.05 20.89
CA PRO A 435 9.84 1.08 20.76
C PRO A 435 11.30 0.60 20.78
N PHE A 436 12.16 1.27 20.02
CA PHE A 436 13.60 1.02 20.06
C PHE A 436 14.20 1.46 21.40
N THR A 437 15.07 0.62 21.95
CA THR A 437 15.99 1.00 23.03
C THR A 437 17.31 1.42 22.42
N TYR A 438 17.80 2.61 22.75
CA TYR A 438 18.99 3.19 22.14
C TYR A 438 20.22 3.08 23.04
N LEU A 439 21.31 2.58 22.46
CA LEU A 439 22.66 2.64 23.02
C LEU A 439 23.36 3.88 22.50
N HIS A 440 23.81 4.74 23.41
CA HIS A 440 24.61 5.93 23.12
C HIS A 440 26.10 5.61 23.31
N ILE A 441 26.82 5.50 22.20
CA ILE A 441 28.25 5.18 22.19
C ILE A 441 29.02 6.50 22.06
N PRO A 442 29.82 6.90 23.06
CA PRO A 442 30.53 8.18 23.00
C PRO A 442 31.54 8.19 21.86
N ALA A 443 31.55 9.28 21.09
CA ALA A 443 32.57 9.53 20.08
C ALA A 443 33.89 9.96 20.76
N ASP A 444 35.00 9.41 20.29
CA ASP A 444 36.34 9.80 20.73
C ASP A 444 36.85 11.07 20.03
N ALA A 445 38.08 11.48 20.35
CA ALA A 445 38.72 12.66 19.77
C ALA A 445 38.95 12.58 18.24
N LYS A 446 38.88 11.38 17.65
CA LYS A 446 38.95 11.14 16.21
C LYS A 446 37.56 11.04 15.58
N ASN A 447 36.51 11.40 16.32
CA ASN A 447 35.12 11.23 15.94
C ASN A 447 34.80 9.78 15.59
N SER A 448 35.24 8.84 16.42
CA SER A 448 35.08 7.40 16.22
C SER A 448 34.48 6.72 17.47
N PRO A 449 33.68 5.65 17.31
CA PRO A 449 33.20 4.87 18.46
C PRO A 449 34.24 3.87 18.99
N GLU A 450 35.39 3.73 18.31
CA GLU A 450 36.36 2.65 18.55
C GLU A 450 36.91 2.62 19.98
N ARG A 451 37.18 3.78 20.58
CA ARG A 451 37.71 3.82 21.96
C ARG A 451 36.76 3.15 22.95
N PHE A 452 35.48 3.48 22.90
CA PHE A 452 34.48 2.88 23.77
C PHE A 452 34.28 1.39 23.48
N LEU A 453 34.23 1.01 22.19
CA LEU A 453 34.01 -0.38 21.80
C LEU A 453 35.18 -1.29 22.22
N ARG A 454 36.41 -0.80 22.11
CA ARG A 454 37.61 -1.49 22.64
C ARG A 454 37.60 -1.58 24.15
N PHE A 455 37.25 -0.48 24.84
CA PHE A 455 37.06 -0.50 26.29
C PHE A 455 36.05 -1.58 26.71
N ASN A 456 34.89 -1.62 26.07
CA ASN A 456 33.84 -2.60 26.35
C ASN A 456 34.31 -4.05 26.10
N ALA A 457 35.10 -4.31 25.06
CA ALA A 457 35.68 -5.62 24.79
C ALA A 457 36.73 -6.01 25.86
N ARG A 458 37.61 -5.08 26.25
CA ARG A 458 38.65 -5.30 27.27
C ARG A 458 38.08 -5.66 28.63
N LEU A 459 36.95 -5.08 29.03
CA LEU A 459 36.26 -5.44 30.28
C LEU A 459 35.85 -6.93 30.35
N ARG A 460 35.73 -7.59 29.20
CA ARG A 460 35.34 -9.02 29.10
C ARG A 460 36.55 -9.92 28.84
N ASN A 461 37.76 -9.36 28.69
CA ASN A 461 38.97 -10.12 28.44
C ASN A 461 39.77 -10.31 29.73
N LYS A 462 39.52 -11.42 30.44
CA LYS A 462 40.14 -11.71 31.74
C LYS A 462 41.67 -11.79 31.68
N GLU A 463 42.21 -12.37 30.61
CA GLU A 463 43.67 -12.51 30.42
C GLU A 463 44.33 -11.15 30.22
N TRP A 464 43.73 -10.32 29.36
CA TRP A 464 44.21 -8.97 29.13
C TRP A 464 44.13 -8.12 30.40
N LEU A 465 43.01 -8.19 31.14
CA LEU A 465 42.85 -7.47 32.40
C LEU A 465 43.89 -7.89 33.44
N ARG A 466 44.16 -9.19 33.62
CA ARG A 466 45.23 -9.65 34.52
C ARG A 466 46.57 -9.02 34.15
N SER A 467 46.93 -9.08 32.86
CA SER A 467 48.20 -8.52 32.37
C SER A 467 48.31 -7.00 32.54
N LEU A 468 47.19 -6.27 32.47
CA LEU A 468 47.13 -4.84 32.74
C LEU A 468 47.38 -4.55 34.22
N LEU A 469 46.63 -5.22 35.10
CA LEU A 469 46.65 -4.97 36.54
C LEU A 469 47.99 -5.37 37.18
N GLU A 470 48.69 -6.37 36.63
CA GLU A 470 50.06 -6.74 37.04
C GLU A 470 51.10 -5.64 36.71
N ARG A 471 50.83 -4.80 35.70
CA ARG A 471 51.71 -3.70 35.30
C ARG A 471 51.31 -2.36 35.92
N SER A 472 50.09 -2.26 36.44
CA SER A 472 49.58 -1.05 37.08
C SER A 472 50.26 -0.79 38.43
N PRO A 473 50.55 0.47 38.77
CA PRO A 473 51.13 0.81 40.06
C PRO A 473 50.18 0.44 41.20
N ALA A 474 50.70 -0.23 42.22
CA ALA A 474 49.94 -0.62 43.40
C ALA A 474 50.15 0.37 44.56
N PRO A 475 49.18 0.49 45.50
CA PRO A 475 49.33 1.33 46.69
C PRO A 475 50.44 0.89 47.65
N SER A 476 50.93 -0.35 47.52
CA SER A 476 51.93 -0.95 48.41
C SER A 476 52.86 -1.84 47.60
N ASP A 477 54.14 -1.89 48.01
CA ASP A 477 55.17 -2.76 47.43
C ASP A 477 55.12 -4.20 47.96
N ASN A 478 54.20 -4.52 48.87
CA ASN A 478 54.04 -5.88 49.39
C ASN A 478 53.42 -6.82 48.32
N PRO A 479 54.12 -7.88 47.89
CA PRO A 479 53.64 -8.78 46.82
C PRO A 479 52.30 -9.46 47.12
N ASP A 480 52.04 -9.82 48.38
CA ASP A 480 50.80 -10.50 48.76
C ASP A 480 49.62 -9.52 48.71
N PHE A 481 49.82 -8.29 49.21
CA PHE A 481 48.83 -7.23 49.11
C PHE A 481 48.52 -6.89 47.65
N GLN A 482 49.54 -6.79 46.79
CA GLN A 482 49.36 -6.51 45.35
C GLN A 482 48.51 -7.59 44.68
N ARG A 483 48.79 -8.87 44.99
CA ARG A 483 48.02 -10.01 44.46
C ARG A 483 46.55 -9.93 44.90
N ASP A 484 46.29 -9.73 46.18
CA ASP A 484 44.93 -9.67 46.72
C ASP A 484 44.17 -8.46 46.17
N PHE A 485 44.83 -7.30 46.09
CA PHE A 485 44.25 -6.08 45.54
C PHE A 485 43.88 -6.24 44.06
N ASN A 486 44.75 -6.83 43.24
CA ASN A 486 44.47 -7.11 41.84
C ASN A 486 43.33 -8.12 41.68
N GLN A 487 43.22 -9.10 42.57
CA GLN A 487 42.08 -10.03 42.56
C GLN A 487 40.76 -9.33 42.88
N VAL A 488 40.75 -8.39 43.83
CA VAL A 488 39.57 -7.55 44.13
C VAL A 488 39.17 -6.72 42.91
N ARG A 489 40.12 -6.05 42.25
CA ARG A 489 39.89 -5.26 41.03
C ARG A 489 39.28 -6.09 39.91
N LEU A 490 39.81 -7.29 39.65
CA LEU A 490 39.27 -8.22 38.66
C LEU A 490 37.84 -8.62 38.96
N ASN A 491 37.56 -8.99 40.22
CA ASN A 491 36.22 -9.40 40.63
C ASN A 491 35.21 -8.24 40.49
N LEU A 492 35.61 -7.01 40.82
CA LEU A 492 34.77 -5.83 40.66
C LEU A 492 34.47 -5.52 39.19
N ILE A 493 35.47 -5.63 38.30
CA ILE A 493 35.27 -5.48 36.85
C ILE A 493 34.32 -6.55 36.33
N GLU A 494 34.49 -7.81 36.75
CA GLU A 494 33.64 -8.92 36.30
C GLU A 494 32.18 -8.73 36.75
N LEU A 495 31.96 -8.32 38.00
CA LEU A 495 30.64 -7.96 38.52
C LEU A 495 30.02 -6.80 37.73
N PHE A 496 30.81 -5.75 37.48
CA PHE A 496 30.37 -4.60 36.70
C PHE A 496 30.02 -4.97 35.25
N ALA A 497 30.81 -5.82 34.60
CA ALA A 497 30.56 -6.26 33.23
C ALA A 497 29.27 -7.10 33.10
N GLN A 498 28.85 -7.80 34.17
CA GLN A 498 27.64 -8.62 34.19
C GLN A 498 26.37 -7.84 34.55
N GLY A 499 26.43 -6.95 35.54
CA GLY A 499 25.22 -6.28 36.07
C GLY A 499 25.39 -4.80 36.43
N GLY A 500 26.44 -4.15 35.93
CA GLY A 500 26.72 -2.73 36.12
C GLY A 500 26.99 -2.36 37.59
N PHE A 501 26.81 -1.08 37.92
CA PHE A 501 27.01 -0.58 39.28
C PHE A 501 26.07 -1.22 40.30
N MET A 502 24.85 -1.59 39.90
CA MET A 502 23.87 -2.25 40.76
C MET A 502 24.39 -3.59 41.30
N ALA A 503 24.97 -4.43 40.43
CA ALA A 503 25.54 -5.71 40.86
C ALA A 503 26.68 -5.55 41.87
N VAL A 504 27.50 -4.51 41.72
CA VAL A 504 28.59 -4.19 42.65
C VAL A 504 28.03 -3.76 44.01
N THR A 505 27.00 -2.91 44.02
CA THR A 505 26.36 -2.47 45.27
C THR A 505 25.62 -3.61 46.00
N GLU A 506 24.95 -4.50 45.27
CA GLU A 506 24.27 -5.65 45.87
C GLU A 506 25.27 -6.67 46.43
N ARG A 507 26.42 -6.87 45.76
CA ARG A 507 27.49 -7.70 46.29
C ARG A 507 28.07 -7.13 47.59
N ALA A 508 28.22 -5.81 47.69
CA ALA A 508 28.67 -5.16 48.91
C ALA A 508 27.71 -5.43 50.08
N LYS A 509 26.40 -5.29 49.85
CA LYS A 509 25.36 -5.61 50.85
C LYS A 509 25.39 -7.05 51.34
N ALA A 510 25.71 -7.99 50.45
CA ALA A 510 25.72 -9.41 50.79
C ALA A 510 26.93 -9.85 51.64
N VAL A 511 28.04 -9.12 51.56
CA VAL A 511 29.33 -9.55 52.16
C VAL A 511 29.76 -8.65 53.32
N VAL A 512 29.34 -7.39 53.35
CA VAL A 512 29.80 -6.41 54.33
C VAL A 512 28.74 -6.21 55.42
N PRO A 513 29.11 -6.23 56.72
CA PRO A 513 28.20 -5.90 57.83
C PRO A 513 27.56 -4.52 57.66
N ALA A 514 26.31 -4.37 58.09
CA ALA A 514 25.51 -3.16 57.89
C ALA A 514 26.21 -1.87 58.39
N GLU A 515 26.97 -1.96 59.48
CA GLU A 515 27.69 -0.83 60.09
C GLU A 515 28.80 -0.24 59.21
N ARG A 516 29.38 -1.05 58.30
CA ARG A 516 30.48 -0.63 57.40
C ARG A 516 30.08 -0.59 55.93
N LEU A 517 28.81 -0.81 55.64
CA LEU A 517 28.32 -0.99 54.28
C LEU A 517 28.54 0.25 53.41
N ASN A 518 28.29 1.45 53.94
CA ASN A 518 28.47 2.71 53.20
C ASN A 518 29.94 2.96 52.84
N ASP A 519 30.85 2.78 53.80
CA ASP A 519 32.28 2.99 53.61
C ASP A 519 32.86 1.97 52.61
N ALA A 520 32.50 0.69 52.76
CA ALA A 520 32.96 -0.37 51.86
C ALA A 520 32.40 -0.20 50.44
N THR A 521 31.14 0.20 50.29
CA THR A 521 30.54 0.47 48.98
C THR A 521 31.26 1.63 48.29
N THR A 522 31.52 2.71 49.02
CA THR A 522 32.27 3.87 48.50
C THR A 522 33.68 3.46 48.06
N LEU A 523 34.37 2.65 48.86
CA LEU A 523 35.68 2.12 48.52
C LEU A 523 35.64 1.25 47.26
N TYR A 524 34.69 0.32 47.15
CA TYR A 524 34.53 -0.53 45.97
C TYR A 524 34.23 0.27 44.70
N LEU A 525 33.37 1.29 44.80
CA LEU A 525 33.07 2.17 43.67
C LEU A 525 34.26 3.01 43.24
N ASN A 526 35.08 3.50 44.18
CA ASN A 526 36.31 4.23 43.87
C ASN A 526 37.34 3.31 43.19
N ILE A 527 37.61 2.13 43.77
CA ILE A 527 38.53 1.13 43.17
C ILE A 527 38.07 0.75 41.77
N LEU A 528 36.76 0.50 41.60
CA LEU A 528 36.19 0.19 40.29
C LEU A 528 36.36 1.36 39.32
N ARG A 529 36.01 2.59 39.71
CA ARG A 529 36.16 3.78 38.85
C ARG A 529 37.58 3.96 38.36
N ASP A 530 38.55 3.89 39.27
CA ASP A 530 39.97 4.11 38.95
C ASP A 530 40.49 2.98 38.05
N THR A 531 40.06 1.74 38.30
CA THR A 531 40.39 0.60 37.45
C THR A 531 39.74 0.71 36.06
N LEU A 532 38.48 1.15 35.96
CA LEU A 532 37.81 1.39 34.67
C LEU A 532 38.51 2.52 33.90
N ALA A 533 39.01 3.55 34.58
CA ALA A 533 39.77 4.62 33.95
C ALA A 533 41.08 4.08 33.33
N GLU A 534 41.79 3.19 34.01
CA GLU A 534 42.98 2.53 33.46
C GLU A 534 42.66 1.67 32.21
N VAL A 535 41.53 0.98 32.19
CA VAL A 535 41.11 0.16 31.03
C VAL A 535 40.67 1.03 29.84
N PHE A 536 40.16 2.23 30.12
CA PHE A 536 39.63 3.18 29.12
C PHE A 536 40.72 4.00 28.40
N ILE A 537 41.92 4.07 28.97
CA ILE A 537 43.13 4.62 28.35
C ILE A 537 43.68 3.59 27.35
#